data_AF-A0A0Q6MFZ1-F1
#
_entry.id   AF-A0A0Q6MFZ1-F1
#
_cell.length_a   1.000
_cell.length_b   1.000
_cell.length_c   1.000
_cell.angle_alpha   90.00
_cell.angle_beta   90.00
_cell.angle_gamma   90.00
#
_symmetry.space_group_name_H-M   'P 1'
#
loop_
_entity.id
_entity.type
_entity.pdbx_description
1 polymer ?
#
loop_
_entity_poly.entity_id
_entity_poly.type
_entity_poly.pdbx_seq_one_letter_code
_entity_poly.pdbx_strand_id
1 'polypeptide(L)'
;MKGIAMNWNTLDFVVRSLVSWFVRARHAESWIFRGAVAALVAIHGANWVFKYSGTIGGESGSIEFGTAGAVPDSILWIITVVCIALMLGSAVWAWIRYANEQKRLARKKVFVIEGRGLRDDDGSSLKSAVPESITGTRIDYMLDLRQRKDGVIVEPEDLLPPVAAMKTWVHQAQKGNERSDLTTVYGGLTAVPLTFLTGLLLDDEGDIVVMDWDRVASRWRLLDGQDDASRFEITGMEQAGAQREVVLAISASYMVKTEDLATTFDCPIVRMTLPDLQSSHWSQARQSELADQFLGVLKKLDAMGVEQVHLVLAAQNSVVFNLARRYDKRNLPRVAVYQFERSQERRYPWGIEMPVAGVNVARVIQTDEGAARFPERT
;
A
#
# COMPACT_ATOMS: atom_id res chain seq x y z
N MET A 1 -11.59 16.63 -54.68
CA MET A 1 -10.88 17.00 -53.43
C MET A 1 -11.93 17.22 -52.34
N LYS A 2 -12.07 16.30 -51.37
CA LYS A 2 -12.92 16.49 -50.20
C LYS A 2 -12.06 17.06 -49.07
N GLY A 3 -12.40 18.26 -48.62
CA GLY A 3 -11.75 18.90 -47.47
C GLY A 3 -12.06 18.16 -46.18
N ILE A 4 -11.03 17.89 -45.38
CA ILE A 4 -11.15 17.33 -44.04
C ILE A 4 -11.65 18.47 -43.14
N ALA A 5 -12.94 18.44 -42.80
CA ALA A 5 -13.50 19.34 -41.80
C ALA A 5 -13.07 18.86 -40.41
N MET A 6 -12.16 19.60 -39.77
CA MET A 6 -11.73 19.35 -38.39
C MET A 6 -12.91 19.60 -37.44
N ASN A 7 -13.25 18.62 -36.60
CA ASN A 7 -14.37 18.68 -35.67
C ASN A 7 -14.10 19.69 -34.54
N TRP A 8 -15.04 20.59 -34.26
CA TRP A 8 -14.92 21.65 -33.25
C TRP A 8 -14.64 21.11 -31.83
N ASN A 9 -15.11 19.90 -31.52
CA ASN A 9 -14.81 19.21 -30.26
C ASN A 9 -13.34 18.79 -30.16
N THR A 10 -12.72 18.43 -31.27
CA THR A 10 -11.28 18.12 -31.34
C THR A 10 -10.45 19.40 -31.20
N LEU A 11 -10.92 20.51 -31.78
CA LEU A 11 -10.28 21.82 -31.63
C LEU A 11 -10.35 22.32 -30.18
N ASP A 12 -11.51 22.24 -29.53
CA ASP A 12 -11.69 22.64 -28.12
C ASP A 12 -10.86 21.76 -27.17
N PHE A 13 -10.81 20.44 -27.40
CA PHE A 13 -9.93 19.55 -26.65
C PHE A 13 -8.45 19.93 -26.81
N VAL A 14 -8.00 20.16 -28.04
CA VAL A 14 -6.61 20.58 -28.32
C VAL A 14 -6.30 21.93 -27.65
N VAL A 15 -7.19 22.90 -27.73
CA VAL A 15 -7.02 24.23 -27.10
C VAL A 15 -6.98 24.11 -25.59
N ARG A 16 -7.90 23.37 -24.95
CA ARG A 16 -7.90 23.17 -23.49
C ARG A 16 -6.69 22.37 -23.02
N SER A 17 -6.26 21.37 -23.77
CA SER A 17 -5.02 20.63 -23.49
C SER A 17 -3.79 21.53 -23.63
N LEU A 18 -3.74 22.41 -24.63
CA LEU A 18 -2.66 23.38 -24.79
C LEU A 18 -2.64 24.42 -23.67
N VAL A 19 -3.80 24.99 -23.31
CA VAL A 19 -3.91 25.99 -22.22
C VAL A 19 -3.58 25.36 -20.86
N SER A 20 -4.09 24.17 -20.57
CA SER A 20 -3.76 23.47 -19.32
C SER A 20 -2.27 23.10 -19.26
N TRP A 21 -1.66 22.70 -20.38
CA TRP A 21 -0.22 22.52 -20.48
C TRP A 21 0.55 23.85 -20.26
N PHE A 22 0.03 24.95 -20.83
CA PHE A 22 0.61 26.29 -20.72
C PHE A 22 0.58 26.85 -19.30
N VAL A 23 -0.36 26.45 -18.44
CA VAL A 23 -0.49 26.96 -17.07
C VAL A 23 0.16 26.02 -16.03
N ARG A 24 0.30 24.72 -16.32
CA ARG A 24 0.62 23.69 -15.30
C ARG A 24 2.08 23.21 -15.27
N ALA A 25 2.84 23.36 -16.36
CA ALA A 25 4.21 22.82 -16.43
C ALA A 25 5.25 23.74 -15.75
N ARG A 26 6.07 23.15 -14.86
CA ARG A 26 7.20 23.79 -14.14
C ARG A 26 8.58 23.39 -14.70
N HIS A 27 8.60 22.72 -15.84
CA HIS A 27 9.81 22.08 -16.38
C HIS A 27 10.49 22.96 -17.46
N ALA A 28 11.79 22.79 -17.67
CA ALA A 28 12.61 23.67 -18.50
C ALA A 28 12.09 23.80 -19.95
N GLU A 29 11.60 22.73 -20.55
CA GLU A 29 11.06 22.75 -21.91
C GLU A 29 9.77 23.58 -22.04
N SER A 30 8.96 23.67 -20.98
CA SER A 30 7.78 24.54 -20.97
C SER A 30 8.16 26.03 -20.91
N TRP A 31 9.24 26.37 -20.21
CA TRP A 31 9.79 27.74 -20.20
C TRP A 31 10.36 28.13 -21.56
N ILE A 32 11.09 27.23 -22.22
CA ILE A 32 11.64 27.44 -23.57
C ILE A 32 10.51 27.68 -24.58
N PHE A 33 9.47 26.83 -24.55
CA PHE A 33 8.31 26.99 -25.43
C PHE A 33 7.58 28.32 -25.18
N ARG A 34 7.31 28.66 -23.92
CA ARG A 34 6.65 29.94 -23.57
C ARG A 34 7.49 31.15 -24.00
N GLY A 35 8.80 31.09 -23.81
CA GLY A 35 9.73 32.13 -24.24
C GLY A 35 9.70 32.32 -25.77
N ALA A 36 9.71 31.22 -26.53
CA ALA A 36 9.62 31.26 -27.99
C ALA A 36 8.26 31.82 -28.47
N VAL A 37 7.15 31.42 -27.84
CA VAL A 37 5.82 31.97 -28.16
C VAL A 37 5.74 33.45 -27.81
N ALA A 38 6.22 33.87 -26.64
CA ALA A 38 6.24 35.27 -26.24
C ALA A 38 7.09 36.13 -27.19
N ALA A 39 8.25 35.62 -27.63
CA ALA A 39 9.08 36.29 -28.62
C ALA A 39 8.37 36.44 -29.97
N LEU A 40 7.70 35.40 -30.46
CA LEU A 40 6.92 35.46 -31.69
C LEU A 40 5.76 36.47 -31.59
N VAL A 41 5.02 36.46 -30.49
CA VAL A 41 3.92 37.41 -30.24
C VAL A 41 4.46 38.84 -30.13
N ALA A 42 5.58 39.06 -29.45
CA ALA A 42 6.18 40.39 -29.34
C ALA A 42 6.63 40.92 -30.70
N ILE A 43 7.24 40.06 -31.53
CA ILE A 43 7.81 40.47 -32.82
C ILE A 43 6.73 40.67 -33.89
N HIS A 44 5.76 39.75 -33.99
CA HIS A 44 4.69 39.83 -35.00
C HIS A 44 3.47 40.62 -34.52
N GLY A 45 3.20 40.65 -33.22
CA GLY A 45 2.10 41.43 -32.63
C GLY A 45 2.44 42.92 -32.48
N ALA A 46 3.72 43.28 -32.40
CA ALA A 46 4.15 44.67 -32.44
C ALA A 46 4.26 45.24 -33.86
N ASN A 47 4.14 44.42 -34.91
CA ASN A 47 4.23 44.84 -36.31
C ASN A 47 2.84 45.16 -36.88
N TRP A 48 2.40 46.40 -36.76
CA TRP A 48 1.09 46.85 -37.23
C TRP A 48 1.22 48.09 -38.10
N VAL A 49 0.33 48.22 -39.10
CA VAL A 49 0.27 49.36 -40.01
C VAL A 49 -1.17 49.82 -40.11
N PHE A 50 -1.37 51.11 -39.88
CA PHE A 50 -2.56 51.84 -40.23
C PHE A 50 -2.27 52.69 -41.47
N LYS A 51 -2.97 52.39 -42.56
CA LYS A 51 -2.86 53.16 -43.81
C LYS A 51 -4.20 53.80 -44.11
N TYR A 52 -4.20 55.13 -44.22
CA TYR A 52 -5.34 55.89 -44.71
C TYR A 52 -4.97 56.55 -46.03
N SER A 53 -5.78 56.33 -47.05
CA SER A 53 -5.67 56.98 -48.36
C SER A 53 -6.96 57.74 -48.66
N GLY A 54 -6.86 59.05 -48.85
CA GLY A 54 -8.00 59.94 -49.05
C GLY A 54 -7.56 61.35 -49.42
N THR A 55 -8.52 62.26 -49.59
CA THR A 55 -8.23 63.65 -49.94
C THR A 55 -7.80 64.42 -48.69
N ILE A 56 -6.57 64.92 -48.65
CA ILE A 56 -6.00 65.66 -47.53
C ILE A 56 -5.65 67.06 -48.05
N GLY A 57 -6.36 68.09 -47.59
CA GLY A 57 -6.14 69.46 -48.04
C GLY A 57 -6.52 69.77 -49.49
N GLY A 58 -7.34 68.93 -50.13
CA GLY A 58 -7.80 69.12 -51.52
C GLY A 58 -6.99 68.36 -52.58
N GLU A 59 -5.89 67.70 -52.18
CA GLU A 59 -5.10 66.83 -53.04
C GLU A 59 -5.18 65.37 -52.55
N SER A 60 -4.86 64.42 -53.45
CA SER A 60 -4.77 63.01 -53.09
C SER A 60 -3.56 62.79 -52.19
N GLY A 61 -3.79 62.37 -50.94
CA GLY A 61 -2.74 62.12 -49.97
C GLY A 61 -2.90 60.77 -49.29
N SER A 62 -1.81 60.23 -48.75
CA SER A 62 -1.85 59.07 -47.87
C SER A 62 -1.05 59.33 -46.62
N ILE A 63 -1.60 58.94 -45.48
CA ILE A 63 -0.87 58.91 -44.21
C ILE A 63 -0.75 57.47 -43.77
N GLU A 64 0.48 57.07 -43.48
CA GLU A 64 0.83 55.75 -42.97
C GLU A 64 1.43 55.91 -41.58
N PHE A 65 0.82 55.25 -40.59
CA PHE A 65 1.32 55.16 -39.22
C PHE A 65 1.44 53.70 -38.85
N GLY A 66 2.62 53.29 -38.43
CA GLY A 66 2.86 51.91 -38.04
C GLY A 66 4.28 51.71 -37.57
N THR A 67 4.52 50.51 -37.07
CA THR A 67 5.83 50.01 -36.65
C THR A 67 6.53 49.21 -37.76
N ALA A 68 5.87 49.02 -38.91
CA ALA A 68 6.43 48.30 -40.05
C ALA A 68 7.68 49.01 -40.60
N GLY A 69 8.71 48.22 -40.88
CA GLY A 69 10.00 48.70 -41.38
C GLY A 69 11.03 49.04 -40.29
N ALA A 70 10.70 48.95 -39.00
CA ALA A 70 11.66 49.21 -37.91
C ALA A 70 12.76 48.14 -37.77
N VAL A 71 12.50 46.91 -38.22
CA VAL A 71 13.46 45.79 -38.20
C VAL A 71 13.53 45.17 -39.60
N PRO A 72 14.72 44.89 -40.15
CA PRO A 72 14.87 44.20 -41.43
C PRO A 72 14.15 42.85 -41.45
N ASP A 73 13.42 42.57 -42.53
CA ASP A 73 12.66 41.32 -42.71
C ASP A 73 13.53 40.07 -42.58
N SER A 74 14.80 40.13 -43.00
CA SER A 74 15.75 39.03 -42.85
C SER A 74 15.98 38.65 -41.39
N ILE A 75 16.05 39.64 -40.49
CA ILE A 75 16.21 39.43 -39.05
C ILE A 75 14.92 38.84 -38.46
N LEU A 76 13.76 39.35 -38.86
CA LEU A 76 12.45 38.82 -38.45
C LEU A 76 12.29 37.34 -38.83
N TRP A 77 12.69 36.98 -40.05
CA TRP A 77 12.66 35.59 -40.52
C TRP A 77 13.62 34.69 -39.75
N ILE A 78 14.85 35.14 -39.48
CA ILE A 78 15.81 34.37 -38.67
C ILE A 78 15.23 34.09 -37.28
N ILE A 79 14.72 35.12 -36.60
CA ILE A 79 14.15 34.95 -35.26
C ILE A 79 12.92 34.03 -35.30
N THR A 80 12.08 34.16 -36.32
CA THR A 80 10.90 33.31 -36.50
C THR A 80 11.30 31.84 -36.66
N VAL A 81 12.29 31.55 -37.52
CA VAL A 81 12.80 30.19 -37.72
C VAL A 81 13.42 29.62 -36.43
N VAL A 82 14.19 30.42 -35.70
CA VAL A 82 14.77 30.01 -34.41
C VAL A 82 13.68 29.70 -33.38
N CYS A 83 12.65 30.55 -33.27
CA CYS A 83 11.54 30.32 -32.35
C CYS A 83 10.75 29.05 -32.71
N ILE A 84 10.48 28.82 -33.99
CA ILE A 84 9.83 27.59 -34.46
C ILE A 84 10.69 26.36 -34.11
N ALA A 85 12.01 26.42 -34.34
CA ALA A 85 12.92 25.34 -34.00
C ALA A 85 12.94 25.05 -32.49
N LEU A 86 12.94 26.08 -31.63
CA LEU A 86 12.85 25.95 -30.17
C LEU A 86 11.50 25.35 -29.73
N MET A 87 10.40 25.74 -30.37
CA MET A 87 9.08 25.17 -30.10
C MET A 87 9.01 23.69 -30.49
N LEU A 88 9.52 23.32 -31.67
CA LEU A 88 9.58 21.92 -32.10
C LEU A 88 10.51 21.10 -31.20
N GLY A 89 11.69 21.61 -30.86
CA GLY A 89 12.63 20.95 -29.97
C GLY A 89 12.07 20.72 -28.56
N SER A 90 11.38 21.71 -27.99
CA SER A 90 10.72 21.56 -26.69
C SER A 90 9.54 20.58 -26.72
N ALA A 91 8.77 20.55 -27.81
CA ALA A 91 7.71 19.56 -28.01
C ALA A 91 8.27 18.13 -28.11
N VAL A 92 9.35 17.92 -28.87
CA VAL A 92 10.04 16.63 -28.97
C VAL A 92 10.61 16.21 -27.61
N TRP A 93 11.24 17.11 -26.86
CA TRP A 93 11.75 16.82 -25.52
C TRP A 93 10.62 16.45 -24.55
N ALA A 94 9.49 17.17 -24.61
CA ALA A 94 8.31 16.84 -23.84
C ALA A 94 7.74 15.46 -24.18
N TRP A 95 7.70 15.12 -25.48
CA TRP A 95 7.30 13.80 -25.94
C TRP A 95 8.24 12.70 -25.44
N ILE A 96 9.56 12.88 -25.54
CA ILE A 96 10.55 11.90 -25.07
C ILE A 96 10.39 11.66 -23.56
N ARG A 97 10.25 12.72 -22.76
CA ARG A 97 10.02 12.59 -21.32
C ARG A 97 8.69 11.92 -21.02
N TYR A 98 7.63 12.28 -21.72
CA TYR A 98 6.33 11.62 -21.59
C TYR A 98 6.43 10.13 -21.91
N ALA A 99 7.06 9.76 -23.03
CA ALA A 99 7.27 8.37 -23.43
C ALA A 99 8.11 7.60 -22.40
N ASN A 100 9.17 8.22 -21.87
CA ASN A 100 10.00 7.62 -20.82
C ASN A 100 9.23 7.46 -19.52
N GLU A 101 8.40 8.43 -19.14
CA GLU A 101 7.54 8.33 -17.97
C GLU A 101 6.51 7.22 -18.14
N GLN A 102 5.83 7.13 -19.30
CA GLN A 102 4.89 6.05 -19.58
C GLN A 102 5.56 4.67 -19.55
N LYS A 103 6.79 4.56 -20.09
CA LYS A 103 7.58 3.32 -19.97
C LYS A 103 7.86 2.98 -18.51
N ARG A 104 8.27 3.95 -17.70
CA ARG A 104 8.51 3.75 -16.26
C ARG A 104 7.24 3.31 -15.54
N LEU A 105 6.12 3.97 -15.80
CA LEU A 105 4.82 3.63 -15.22
C LEU A 105 4.33 2.24 -15.64
N ALA A 106 4.55 1.86 -16.89
CA ALA A 106 4.17 0.53 -17.41
C ALA A 106 4.95 -0.63 -16.76
N ARG A 107 6.14 -0.37 -16.22
CA ARG A 107 6.91 -1.38 -15.47
C ARG A 107 6.42 -1.55 -14.03
N LYS A 108 5.77 -0.53 -13.46
CA LYS A 108 5.31 -0.57 -12.07
C LYS A 108 4.17 -1.57 -11.90
N LYS A 109 4.30 -2.46 -10.93
CA LYS A 109 3.30 -3.49 -10.60
C LYS A 109 2.90 -3.39 -9.14
N VAL A 110 1.60 -3.52 -8.89
CA VAL A 110 1.02 -3.50 -7.54
C VAL A 110 0.36 -4.85 -7.29
N PHE A 111 0.94 -5.68 -6.43
CA PHE A 111 0.37 -6.95 -6.02
C PHE A 111 -0.61 -6.71 -4.88
N VAL A 112 -1.88 -6.99 -5.09
CA VAL A 112 -2.93 -6.79 -4.08
C VAL A 112 -3.32 -8.16 -3.55
N ILE A 113 -3.11 -8.38 -2.26
CA ILE A 113 -3.41 -9.65 -1.58
C ILE A 113 -4.57 -9.39 -0.64
N GLU A 114 -5.73 -9.94 -0.97
CA GLU A 114 -6.95 -9.82 -0.20
C GLU A 114 -7.24 -11.13 0.52
N GLY A 115 -7.20 -11.14 1.85
CA GLY A 115 -7.56 -12.29 2.67
C GLY A 115 -9.04 -12.26 3.07
N ARG A 116 -9.79 -13.32 2.78
CA ARG A 116 -11.19 -13.49 3.20
C ARG A 116 -11.34 -14.85 3.87
N GLY A 117 -11.90 -14.93 5.08
CA GLY A 117 -12.02 -16.24 5.75
C GLY A 117 -13.12 -16.39 6.79
N LEU A 118 -13.65 -15.31 7.37
CA LEU A 118 -14.63 -15.41 8.46
C LEU A 118 -16.09 -15.24 8.03
N ARG A 119 -16.35 -14.49 6.95
CA ARG A 119 -17.71 -14.23 6.47
C ARG A 119 -17.82 -14.54 4.99
N ASP A 120 -18.97 -15.07 4.59
CA ASP A 120 -19.25 -15.44 3.20
C ASP A 120 -19.70 -14.26 2.31
N ASP A 121 -19.52 -13.01 2.76
CA ASP A 121 -19.85 -11.80 1.99
C ASP A 121 -18.65 -11.32 1.16
N ASP A 122 -18.93 -10.96 -0.09
CA ASP A 122 -17.95 -10.47 -1.06
C ASP A 122 -17.66 -8.96 -0.91
N GLY A 123 -18.51 -8.20 -0.21
CA GLY A 123 -18.27 -6.79 0.14
C GLY A 123 -17.66 -5.93 -0.98
N SER A 124 -16.83 -4.94 -0.62
CA SER A 124 -15.99 -4.24 -1.62
C SER A 124 -14.59 -4.85 -1.68
N SER A 125 -14.03 -4.96 -2.90
CA SER A 125 -12.69 -5.51 -3.13
C SER A 125 -11.59 -4.53 -2.70
N LEU A 126 -10.53 -5.07 -2.10
CA LEU A 126 -9.32 -4.33 -1.73
C LEU A 126 -8.66 -3.71 -2.97
N LYS A 127 -8.57 -4.43 -4.08
CA LYS A 127 -7.99 -3.96 -5.35
C LYS A 127 -8.61 -2.65 -5.83
N SER A 128 -9.93 -2.51 -5.65
CA SER A 128 -10.67 -1.32 -6.02
C SER A 128 -10.38 -0.14 -5.09
N ALA A 129 -10.13 -0.42 -3.81
CA ALA A 129 -9.88 0.57 -2.78
C ALA A 129 -8.42 1.05 -2.71
N VAL A 130 -7.48 0.38 -3.38
CA VAL A 130 -6.09 0.84 -3.49
C VAL A 130 -6.08 2.28 -4.06
N PRO A 131 -5.46 3.25 -3.36
CA PRO A 131 -5.41 4.63 -3.82
C PRO A 131 -4.64 4.81 -5.13
N GLU A 132 -4.98 5.85 -5.90
CA GLU A 132 -4.26 6.20 -7.15
C GLU A 132 -2.81 6.65 -6.90
N SER A 133 -2.48 7.08 -5.67
CA SER A 133 -1.11 7.39 -5.28
C SER A 133 -0.18 6.18 -5.34
N ILE A 134 -0.72 4.95 -5.24
CA ILE A 134 0.02 3.71 -5.45
C ILE A 134 -0.04 3.36 -6.94
N THR A 135 0.96 3.84 -7.68
CA THR A 135 0.99 3.76 -9.14
C THR A 135 1.52 2.42 -9.65
N GLY A 136 0.78 1.79 -10.56
CA GLY A 136 1.21 0.61 -11.30
C GLY A 136 0.04 -0.27 -11.74
N THR A 137 0.33 -1.30 -12.52
CA THR A 137 -0.69 -2.30 -12.90
C THR A 137 -1.04 -3.16 -11.69
N ARG A 138 -2.32 -3.16 -11.31
CA ARG A 138 -2.84 -3.90 -10.15
C ARG A 138 -3.07 -5.37 -10.51
N ILE A 139 -2.32 -6.26 -9.89
CA ILE A 139 -2.41 -7.71 -10.01
C ILE A 139 -3.03 -8.22 -8.72
N ASP A 140 -4.16 -8.89 -8.82
CA ASP A 140 -4.99 -9.29 -7.68
C ASP A 140 -4.74 -10.75 -7.31
N TYR A 141 -4.69 -11.02 -6.01
CA TYR A 141 -4.63 -12.36 -5.43
C TYR A 141 -5.63 -12.45 -4.28
N MET A 142 -6.72 -13.15 -4.52
CA MET A 142 -7.71 -13.47 -3.49
C MET A 142 -7.25 -14.71 -2.72
N LEU A 143 -6.89 -14.52 -1.45
CA LEU A 143 -6.67 -15.59 -0.49
C LEU A 143 -8.02 -15.94 0.14
N ASP A 144 -8.76 -16.82 -0.54
CA ASP A 144 -10.06 -17.30 -0.09
C ASP A 144 -9.89 -18.48 0.89
N LEU A 145 -10.17 -18.21 2.15
CA LEU A 145 -10.10 -19.15 3.28
C LEU A 145 -11.49 -19.44 3.85
N ARG A 146 -12.55 -19.12 3.11
CA ARG A 146 -13.94 -19.35 3.53
C ARG A 146 -14.29 -20.82 3.33
N GLN A 147 -14.95 -21.40 4.33
CA GLN A 147 -15.43 -22.78 4.30
C GLN A 147 -16.94 -22.88 4.11
N ARG A 148 -17.58 -21.79 3.66
CA ARG A 148 -19.03 -21.68 3.47
C ARG A 148 -19.86 -21.99 4.73
N LYS A 149 -19.28 -21.69 5.88
CA LYS A 149 -19.94 -21.70 7.19
C LYS A 149 -19.64 -20.36 7.86
N ASP A 150 -20.63 -19.47 7.83
CA ASP A 150 -20.46 -18.10 8.31
C ASP A 150 -19.97 -18.07 9.76
N GLY A 151 -18.85 -17.38 9.99
CA GLY A 151 -18.25 -17.18 11.30
C GLY A 151 -17.53 -18.38 11.91
N VAL A 152 -17.44 -19.53 11.21
CA VAL A 152 -16.88 -20.77 11.79
C VAL A 152 -15.90 -21.44 10.84
N ILE A 153 -14.70 -21.74 11.35
CA ILE A 153 -13.73 -22.62 10.68
C ILE A 153 -13.92 -24.03 11.20
N VAL A 154 -14.13 -24.97 10.28
CA VAL A 154 -14.42 -26.40 10.57
C VAL A 154 -13.17 -27.23 10.40
N GLU A 155 -12.42 -27.00 9.32
CA GLU A 155 -11.28 -27.81 8.90
C GLU A 155 -10.07 -26.88 8.74
N PRO A 156 -9.46 -26.39 9.84
CA PRO A 156 -8.36 -25.43 9.78
C PRO A 156 -7.14 -25.95 9.00
N GLU A 157 -6.95 -27.26 8.90
CA GLU A 157 -5.85 -27.91 8.17
C GLU A 157 -5.90 -27.59 6.67
N ASP A 158 -7.11 -27.55 6.09
CA ASP A 158 -7.33 -27.27 4.67
C ASP A 158 -7.02 -25.82 4.28
N LEU A 159 -6.88 -24.95 5.28
CA LEU A 159 -6.58 -23.52 5.09
C LEU A 159 -5.07 -23.23 5.02
N LEU A 160 -4.21 -24.18 5.41
CA LEU A 160 -2.75 -23.98 5.35
C LEU A 160 -2.19 -23.97 3.91
N PRO A 161 -2.57 -24.89 3.01
CA PRO A 161 -2.04 -24.91 1.65
C PRO A 161 -2.33 -23.62 0.84
N PRO A 162 -3.53 -23.02 0.87
CA PRO A 162 -3.79 -21.75 0.21
C PRO A 162 -2.89 -20.60 0.69
N VAL A 163 -2.63 -20.53 2.01
CA VAL A 163 -1.75 -19.51 2.61
C VAL A 163 -0.29 -19.73 2.19
N ALA A 164 0.17 -20.99 2.13
CA ALA A 164 1.51 -21.32 1.63
C ALA A 164 1.67 -21.05 0.12
N ALA A 165 0.63 -21.34 -0.66
CA ALA A 165 0.60 -21.10 -2.10
C ALA A 165 0.70 -19.60 -2.42
N MET A 166 0.07 -18.74 -1.60
CA MET A 166 0.16 -17.28 -1.73
C MET A 166 1.60 -16.79 -1.71
N LYS A 167 2.42 -17.24 -0.75
CA LYS A 167 3.85 -16.86 -0.68
C LYS A 167 4.59 -17.24 -1.96
N THR A 168 4.35 -18.46 -2.44
CA THR A 168 4.98 -18.98 -3.66
C THR A 168 4.57 -18.14 -4.88
N TRP A 169 3.29 -17.83 -4.97
CA TRP A 169 2.75 -16.97 -6.04
C TRP A 169 3.37 -15.59 -6.02
N VAL A 170 3.44 -14.92 -4.86
CA VAL A 170 4.05 -13.59 -4.71
C VAL A 170 5.51 -13.63 -5.19
N HIS A 171 6.29 -14.61 -4.73
CA HIS A 171 7.70 -14.73 -5.10
C HIS A 171 7.88 -14.96 -6.62
N GLN A 172 7.04 -15.81 -7.22
CA GLN A 172 7.06 -16.05 -8.66
C GLN A 172 6.63 -14.82 -9.46
N ALA A 173 5.59 -14.12 -9.03
CA ALA A 173 5.05 -12.95 -9.70
C ALA A 173 6.01 -11.75 -9.66
N GLN A 174 6.78 -11.63 -8.58
CA GLN A 174 7.81 -10.61 -8.41
C GLN A 174 9.10 -10.93 -9.19
N LYS A 175 9.38 -12.21 -9.50
CA LYS A 175 10.62 -12.64 -10.18
C LYS A 175 10.84 -11.91 -11.52
N GLY A 176 12.07 -11.44 -11.73
CA GLY A 176 12.48 -10.77 -12.97
C GLY A 176 12.05 -9.30 -13.08
N ASN A 177 11.41 -8.73 -12.05
CA ASN A 177 11.09 -7.30 -11.98
C ASN A 177 12.08 -6.59 -11.03
N GLU A 178 12.34 -5.31 -11.30
CA GLU A 178 13.11 -4.46 -10.39
C GLU A 178 12.32 -4.23 -9.10
N ARG A 179 12.92 -4.48 -7.92
CA ARG A 179 12.22 -4.33 -6.62
C ARG A 179 11.61 -2.93 -6.41
N SER A 180 12.26 -1.88 -6.93
CA SER A 180 11.78 -0.50 -6.87
C SER A 180 10.53 -0.23 -7.70
N ASP A 181 10.21 -1.11 -8.65
CA ASP A 181 9.01 -1.03 -9.48
C ASP A 181 7.86 -1.90 -8.93
N LEU A 182 8.05 -2.54 -7.78
CA LEU A 182 7.06 -3.42 -7.15
C LEU A 182 6.51 -2.79 -5.87
N THR A 183 5.20 -2.90 -5.69
CA THR A 183 4.54 -2.60 -4.42
C THR A 183 3.61 -3.75 -4.07
N THR A 184 3.60 -4.16 -2.80
CA THR A 184 2.62 -5.14 -2.31
C THR A 184 1.63 -4.43 -1.42
N VAL A 185 0.34 -4.71 -1.60
CA VAL A 185 -0.74 -4.23 -0.75
C VAL A 185 -1.39 -5.46 -0.12
N TYR A 186 -1.56 -5.44 1.20
CA TYR A 186 -2.25 -6.49 1.94
C TYR A 186 -3.45 -5.93 2.70
N GLY A 187 -4.56 -6.67 2.69
CA GLY A 187 -5.70 -6.43 3.57
C GLY A 187 -6.43 -7.74 3.84
N GLY A 188 -6.74 -8.01 5.10
CA GLY A 188 -7.25 -9.32 5.54
C GLY A 188 -8.47 -9.22 6.44
N LEU A 189 -9.40 -10.16 6.23
CA LEU A 189 -10.56 -10.45 7.06
C LEU A 189 -10.59 -11.96 7.34
N THR A 190 -9.51 -12.45 7.96
CA THR A 190 -9.30 -13.87 8.25
C THR A 190 -9.17 -14.12 9.75
N ALA A 191 -9.17 -15.39 10.16
CA ALA A 191 -8.91 -15.78 11.53
C ALA A 191 -7.50 -15.36 11.98
N VAL A 192 -7.33 -15.16 13.29
CA VAL A 192 -6.08 -14.63 13.86
C VAL A 192 -4.87 -15.50 13.50
N PRO A 193 -4.90 -16.85 13.63
CA PRO A 193 -3.76 -17.69 13.28
C PRO A 193 -3.38 -17.61 11.79
N LEU A 194 -4.36 -17.52 10.90
CA LEU A 194 -4.14 -17.43 9.44
C LEU A 194 -3.57 -16.06 9.04
N THR A 195 -4.06 -15.00 9.67
CA THR A 195 -3.52 -13.63 9.50
C THR A 195 -2.06 -13.58 9.95
N PHE A 196 -1.76 -14.17 11.10
CA PHE A 196 -0.41 -14.23 11.63
C PHE A 196 0.50 -15.04 10.71
N LEU A 197 0.08 -16.23 10.27
CA LEU A 197 0.84 -17.03 9.31
C LEU A 197 1.10 -16.25 8.02
N THR A 198 0.10 -15.53 7.50
CA THR A 198 0.24 -14.70 6.29
C THR A 198 1.30 -13.62 6.46
N GLY A 199 1.28 -12.89 7.58
CA GLY A 199 2.29 -11.87 7.90
C GLY A 199 3.68 -12.46 8.06
N LEU A 200 3.80 -13.57 8.78
CA LEU A 200 5.06 -14.30 8.96
C LEU A 200 5.64 -14.75 7.61
N LEU A 201 4.80 -15.28 6.71
CA LEU A 201 5.26 -15.79 5.41
C LEU A 201 5.73 -14.68 4.46
N LEU A 202 5.08 -13.51 4.50
CA LEU A 202 5.44 -12.33 3.71
C LEU A 202 6.63 -11.55 4.28
N ASP A 203 6.89 -11.68 5.59
CA ASP A 203 8.06 -11.13 6.27
C ASP A 203 8.15 -9.58 6.24
N ASP A 204 9.22 -9.02 6.79
CA ASP A 204 9.46 -7.57 6.82
C ASP A 204 10.43 -7.05 5.74
N GLU A 205 11.06 -7.92 4.95
CA GLU A 205 12.02 -7.53 3.89
C GLU A 205 11.40 -6.70 2.76
N GLY A 206 10.09 -6.82 2.54
CA GLY A 206 9.35 -6.12 1.47
C GLY A 206 8.62 -4.87 1.96
N ASP A 207 8.52 -3.87 1.08
CA ASP A 207 7.61 -2.73 1.30
C ASP A 207 6.17 -3.17 1.03
N ILE A 208 5.43 -3.41 2.12
CA ILE A 208 4.03 -3.86 2.09
C ILE A 208 3.17 -2.75 2.69
N VAL A 209 2.29 -2.21 1.86
CA VAL A 209 1.24 -1.28 2.29
C VAL A 209 0.11 -2.10 2.90
N VAL A 210 -0.16 -1.89 4.18
CA VAL A 210 -1.26 -2.58 4.87
C VAL A 210 -2.50 -1.70 4.85
N MET A 211 -3.63 -2.30 4.51
CA MET A 211 -4.97 -1.72 4.61
C MET A 211 -5.81 -2.60 5.54
N ASP A 212 -6.75 -1.99 6.24
CA ASP A 212 -7.70 -2.72 7.09
C ASP A 212 -9.13 -2.28 6.78
N TRP A 213 -10.09 -3.11 7.15
CA TRP A 213 -11.51 -2.82 6.93
C TRP A 213 -12.06 -1.94 8.05
N ASP A 214 -12.39 -0.71 7.69
CA ASP A 214 -13.11 0.21 8.58
C ASP A 214 -14.57 -0.21 8.63
N ARG A 215 -14.97 -0.85 9.74
CA ARG A 215 -16.35 -1.31 9.96
C ARG A 215 -17.34 -0.16 10.10
N VAL A 216 -16.91 1.01 10.57
CA VAL A 216 -17.77 2.18 10.74
C VAL A 216 -18.00 2.82 9.38
N ALA A 217 -16.94 3.02 8.60
CA ALA A 217 -17.02 3.60 7.27
C ALA A 217 -17.39 2.58 6.16
N SER A 218 -17.46 1.28 6.50
CA SER A 218 -17.73 0.16 5.57
C SER A 218 -16.84 0.18 4.32
N ARG A 219 -15.54 0.43 4.51
CA ARG A 219 -14.56 0.51 3.41
C ARG A 219 -13.17 0.06 3.86
N TRP A 220 -12.37 -0.37 2.90
CA TRP A 220 -10.92 -0.50 3.11
C TRP A 220 -10.29 0.88 3.34
N ARG A 221 -9.39 0.94 4.32
CA ARG A 221 -8.71 2.16 4.72
C ARG A 221 -7.21 1.91 4.87
N LEU A 222 -6.41 2.89 4.45
CA LEU A 222 -4.99 2.94 4.77
C LEU A 222 -4.76 3.13 6.28
N LEU A 223 -3.59 2.72 6.75
CA LEU A 223 -3.11 3.06 8.08
C LEU A 223 -2.49 4.48 8.11
N ASP A 224 -3.33 5.49 7.82
CA ASP A 224 -2.97 6.90 7.66
C ASP A 224 -3.18 7.78 8.91
N GLY A 225 -3.51 7.16 10.05
CA GLY A 225 -3.66 7.82 11.34
C GLY A 225 -2.34 8.28 11.95
N GLN A 226 -2.44 9.22 12.89
CA GLN A 226 -1.31 9.67 13.70
C GLN A 226 -0.99 8.65 14.79
N ASP A 227 0.30 8.55 15.16
CA ASP A 227 0.70 7.79 16.33
C ASP A 227 0.31 8.55 17.59
N ASP A 228 -0.46 7.89 18.46
CA ASP A 228 -0.92 8.43 19.74
C ASP A 228 0.06 8.16 20.89
N ALA A 229 1.23 7.59 20.59
CA ALA A 229 2.24 7.17 21.54
C ALA A 229 1.75 6.12 22.56
N SER A 230 0.55 5.55 22.38
CA SER A 230 0.04 4.46 23.21
C SER A 230 0.80 3.17 22.89
N ARG A 231 1.22 2.48 23.93
CA ARG A 231 2.09 1.31 23.87
C ARG A 231 1.57 0.21 24.81
N PHE A 232 2.04 -1.02 24.60
CA PHE A 232 1.66 -2.13 25.47
C PHE A 232 2.23 -1.95 26.88
N GLU A 233 1.38 -2.10 27.88
CA GLU A 233 1.79 -2.39 29.25
C GLU A 233 2.10 -3.88 29.35
N ILE A 234 3.29 -4.19 29.84
CA ILE A 234 3.81 -5.57 29.91
C ILE A 234 3.76 -6.03 31.37
N THR A 235 3.10 -7.15 31.63
CA THR A 235 3.02 -7.76 32.98
C THR A 235 3.25 -9.27 32.93
N GLY A 236 3.65 -9.86 34.07
CA GLY A 236 3.85 -11.30 34.20
C GLY A 236 5.19 -11.83 33.67
N MET A 237 6.09 -10.97 33.21
CA MET A 237 7.43 -11.37 32.72
C MET A 237 8.24 -12.11 33.79
N GLU A 238 8.10 -11.73 35.05
CA GLU A 238 8.75 -12.35 36.19
C GLU A 238 8.27 -13.79 36.45
N GLN A 239 7.07 -14.13 35.98
CA GLN A 239 6.44 -15.45 36.15
C GLN A 239 6.87 -16.43 35.05
N ALA A 240 7.39 -15.92 33.91
CA ALA A 240 7.94 -16.76 32.85
C ALA A 240 9.16 -17.56 33.35
N GLY A 241 9.99 -16.97 34.22
CA GLY A 241 11.06 -17.67 34.95
C GLY A 241 11.91 -18.58 34.06
N ALA A 242 12.25 -19.78 34.55
CA ALA A 242 12.93 -20.84 33.80
C ALA A 242 11.96 -21.84 33.13
N GLN A 243 10.71 -21.42 32.86
CA GLN A 243 9.72 -22.29 32.21
C GLN A 243 10.02 -22.41 30.72
N ARG A 244 9.83 -23.61 30.17
CA ARG A 244 10.03 -23.86 28.74
C ARG A 244 8.88 -23.36 27.88
N GLU A 245 7.68 -23.23 28.48
CA GLU A 245 6.46 -22.85 27.79
C GLU A 245 5.77 -21.69 28.51
N VAL A 246 5.22 -20.75 27.75
CA VAL A 246 4.52 -19.57 28.28
C VAL A 246 3.34 -19.18 27.39
N VAL A 247 2.27 -18.67 27.98
CA VAL A 247 1.23 -17.94 27.22
C VAL A 247 1.65 -16.50 27.07
N LEU A 248 1.68 -15.99 25.84
CA LEU A 248 1.75 -14.56 25.56
C LEU A 248 0.36 -14.08 25.13
N ALA A 249 -0.30 -13.33 26.02
CA ALA A 249 -1.64 -12.81 25.79
C ALA A 249 -1.61 -11.32 25.40
N ILE A 250 -2.03 -11.02 24.18
CA ILE A 250 -2.03 -9.66 23.63
C ILE A 250 -3.45 -9.12 23.57
N SER A 251 -3.70 -8.04 24.30
CA SER A 251 -4.97 -7.31 24.33
C SER A 251 -4.80 -5.95 23.67
N ALA A 252 -5.19 -5.84 22.39
CA ALA A 252 -5.10 -4.59 21.63
C ALA A 252 -6.47 -4.01 21.26
N SER A 253 -7.48 -4.87 21.02
CA SER A 253 -8.85 -4.44 20.72
C SER A 253 -9.89 -4.99 21.71
N TYR A 254 -9.61 -6.14 22.33
CA TYR A 254 -10.42 -6.70 23.40
C TYR A 254 -9.51 -7.23 24.50
N MET A 255 -10.05 -7.31 25.71
CA MET A 255 -9.35 -7.89 26.84
C MET A 255 -9.31 -9.41 26.71
N VAL A 256 -8.11 -9.98 26.69
CA VAL A 256 -7.91 -11.43 26.79
C VAL A 256 -8.05 -11.83 28.25
N LYS A 257 -9.17 -12.46 28.61
CA LYS A 257 -9.49 -12.75 30.00
C LYS A 257 -8.72 -13.96 30.53
N THR A 258 -8.32 -13.91 31.81
CA THR A 258 -7.67 -15.05 32.48
C THR A 258 -8.58 -16.28 32.52
N GLU A 259 -9.89 -16.10 32.74
CA GLU A 259 -10.87 -17.19 32.75
C GLU A 259 -10.90 -17.97 31.43
N ASP A 260 -10.78 -17.27 30.30
CA ASP A 260 -10.79 -17.90 28.98
C ASP A 260 -9.47 -18.65 28.72
N LEU A 261 -8.33 -18.08 29.12
CA LEU A 261 -7.02 -18.73 29.00
C LEU A 261 -6.94 -20.01 29.84
N ALA A 262 -7.47 -19.98 31.07
CA ALA A 262 -7.46 -21.12 31.99
C ALA A 262 -8.29 -22.32 31.50
N THR A 263 -9.15 -22.15 30.49
CA THR A 263 -9.85 -23.29 29.86
C THR A 263 -8.94 -24.14 28.98
N THR A 264 -7.76 -23.63 28.61
CA THR A 264 -6.89 -24.26 27.59
C THR A 264 -5.42 -24.39 28.03
N PHE A 265 -4.91 -23.45 28.82
CA PHE A 265 -3.48 -23.37 29.15
C PHE A 265 -3.21 -23.47 30.65
N ASP A 266 -2.18 -24.24 31.02
CA ASP A 266 -1.72 -24.42 32.40
C ASP A 266 -0.34 -23.77 32.68
N CYS A 267 0.25 -23.08 31.69
CA CYS A 267 1.57 -22.43 31.80
C CYS A 267 1.48 -20.95 32.21
N PRO A 268 2.59 -20.32 32.66
CA PRO A 268 2.57 -18.92 33.08
C PRO A 268 2.10 -17.98 31.96
N ILE A 269 1.53 -16.84 32.36
CA ILE A 269 0.93 -15.89 31.43
C ILE A 269 1.70 -14.58 31.47
N VAL A 270 2.31 -14.22 30.34
CA VAL A 270 2.83 -12.87 30.07
C VAL A 270 1.79 -12.11 29.28
N ARG A 271 1.56 -10.85 29.66
CA ARG A 271 0.53 -10.00 29.04
C ARG A 271 1.15 -8.78 28.39
N MET A 272 0.60 -8.41 27.24
CA MET A 272 0.83 -7.15 26.56
C MET A 272 -0.53 -6.49 26.33
N THR A 273 -0.84 -5.44 27.08
CA THR A 273 -2.18 -4.83 27.08
C THR A 273 -2.10 -3.37 26.71
N LEU A 274 -2.91 -2.92 25.75
CA LEU A 274 -3.07 -1.50 25.48
C LEU A 274 -3.97 -0.86 26.56
N PRO A 275 -3.62 0.33 27.05
CA PRO A 275 -4.45 1.05 28.02
C PRO A 275 -5.86 1.36 27.51
N ASP A 276 -5.98 1.70 26.22
CA ASP A 276 -7.25 1.95 25.56
C ASP A 276 -7.52 0.92 24.45
N LEU A 277 -8.39 -0.03 24.76
CA LEU A 277 -8.84 -1.09 23.86
C LEU A 277 -9.93 -0.64 22.88
N GLN A 278 -10.53 0.54 23.08
CA GLN A 278 -11.53 1.10 22.15
C GLN A 278 -10.87 1.88 21.01
N SER A 279 -9.60 2.26 21.17
CA SER A 279 -8.84 2.93 20.13
C SER A 279 -8.74 2.05 18.87
N SER A 280 -9.02 2.64 17.72
CA SER A 280 -8.78 1.99 16.43
C SER A 280 -7.32 2.16 16.02
N HIS A 281 -6.70 1.12 15.49
CA HIS A 281 -5.25 1.08 15.21
C HIS A 281 -4.92 1.61 13.81
N TRP A 282 -5.40 2.81 13.46
CA TRP A 282 -5.29 3.36 12.10
C TRP A 282 -3.90 3.92 11.75
N SER A 283 -2.87 3.81 12.60
CA SER A 283 -1.55 4.40 12.33
C SER A 283 -0.50 3.34 12.04
N GLN A 284 0.15 3.42 10.86
CA GLN A 284 1.27 2.55 10.52
C GLN A 284 2.46 2.73 11.49
N ALA A 285 2.72 3.98 11.92
CA ALA A 285 3.80 4.28 12.86
C ALA A 285 3.54 3.62 14.22
N ARG A 286 2.31 3.78 14.77
CA ARG A 286 1.90 3.10 16.01
C ARG A 286 2.05 1.58 15.89
N GLN A 287 1.51 0.98 14.83
CA GLN A 287 1.59 -0.48 14.65
C GLN A 287 3.03 -0.98 14.53
N SER A 288 3.93 -0.19 13.94
CA SER A 288 5.36 -0.54 13.84
C SER A 288 6.01 -0.57 15.22
N GLU A 289 5.73 0.43 16.05
CA GLU A 289 6.25 0.51 17.42
C GLU A 289 5.69 -0.60 18.32
N LEU A 290 4.41 -0.96 18.15
CA LEU A 290 3.81 -2.12 18.83
C LEU A 290 4.47 -3.44 18.40
N ALA A 291 4.82 -3.57 17.12
CA ALA A 291 5.56 -4.73 16.61
C ALA A 291 6.99 -4.80 17.15
N ASP A 292 7.66 -3.66 17.32
CA ASP A 292 8.97 -3.59 17.97
C ASP A 292 8.91 -3.99 19.45
N GLN A 293 7.87 -3.55 20.18
CA GLN A 293 7.64 -4.00 21.55
C GLN A 293 7.37 -5.50 21.66
N PHE A 294 6.56 -6.04 20.75
CA PHE A 294 6.28 -7.48 20.67
C PHE A 294 7.55 -8.29 20.42
N LEU A 295 8.37 -7.89 19.44
CA LEU A 295 9.68 -8.49 19.20
C LEU A 295 10.58 -8.40 20.44
N GLY A 296 10.58 -7.25 21.13
CA GLY A 296 11.33 -7.06 22.36
C GLY A 296 10.92 -8.02 23.49
N VAL A 297 9.62 -8.30 23.63
CA VAL A 297 9.12 -9.28 24.61
C VAL A 297 9.56 -10.68 24.22
N LEU A 298 9.43 -11.09 22.96
CA LEU A 298 9.86 -12.41 22.51
C LEU A 298 11.35 -12.65 22.73
N LYS A 299 12.20 -11.65 22.46
CA LYS A 299 13.65 -11.72 22.76
C LYS A 299 13.94 -11.88 24.25
N LYS A 300 13.15 -11.25 25.12
CA LYS A 300 13.30 -11.41 26.57
C LYS A 300 12.88 -12.81 27.02
N LEU A 301 11.80 -13.36 26.45
CA LEU A 301 11.37 -14.73 26.73
C LEU A 301 12.41 -15.75 26.28
N ASP A 302 12.97 -15.57 25.08
CA ASP A 302 14.07 -16.40 24.57
C ASP A 302 15.30 -16.36 25.51
N ALA A 303 15.70 -15.17 25.94
CA ALA A 303 16.81 -15.00 26.90
C ALA A 303 16.55 -15.63 28.28
N MET A 304 15.27 -15.87 28.64
CA MET A 304 14.87 -16.58 29.85
C MET A 304 14.85 -18.11 29.66
N GLY A 305 15.09 -18.62 28.45
CA GLY A 305 15.08 -20.04 28.11
C GLY A 305 13.70 -20.58 27.73
N VAL A 306 12.75 -19.71 27.39
CA VAL A 306 11.44 -20.12 26.85
C VAL A 306 11.66 -20.70 25.46
N GLU A 307 11.18 -21.92 25.25
CA GLU A 307 11.27 -22.63 23.97
C GLU A 307 9.98 -22.54 23.15
N GLN A 308 8.83 -22.38 23.83
CA GLN A 308 7.51 -22.35 23.21
C GLN A 308 6.67 -21.19 23.76
N VAL A 309 6.10 -20.42 22.83
CA VAL A 309 5.12 -19.37 23.13
C VAL A 309 3.76 -19.81 22.60
N HIS A 310 2.77 -19.85 23.49
CA HIS A 310 1.36 -19.95 23.14
C HIS A 310 0.80 -18.54 23.00
N LEU A 311 0.71 -18.07 21.77
CA LEU A 311 0.30 -16.71 21.46
C LEU A 311 -1.21 -16.62 21.27
N VAL A 312 -1.84 -15.79 22.10
CA VAL A 312 -3.25 -15.43 22.01
C VAL A 312 -3.34 -13.94 21.71
N LEU A 313 -4.03 -13.56 20.64
CA LEU A 313 -4.18 -12.15 20.26
C LEU A 313 -5.65 -11.76 20.11
N ALA A 314 -6.01 -10.65 20.74
CA ALA A 314 -7.23 -9.92 20.47
C ALA A 314 -6.87 -8.55 19.86
N ALA A 315 -6.81 -8.50 18.53
CA ALA A 315 -6.39 -7.31 17.79
C ALA A 315 -7.07 -7.20 16.41
N GLN A 316 -7.00 -6.02 15.80
CA GLN A 316 -7.38 -5.81 14.39
C GLN A 316 -6.45 -6.60 13.45
N ASN A 317 -6.94 -7.00 12.27
CA ASN A 317 -6.21 -7.87 11.34
C ASN A 317 -4.86 -7.24 10.92
N SER A 318 -4.83 -5.93 10.66
CA SER A 318 -3.60 -5.21 10.34
C SER A 318 -2.55 -5.27 11.44
N VAL A 319 -2.96 -5.15 12.72
CA VAL A 319 -2.06 -5.28 13.87
C VAL A 319 -1.49 -6.69 13.93
N VAL A 320 -2.34 -7.73 13.88
CA VAL A 320 -1.89 -9.14 13.89
C VAL A 320 -0.88 -9.40 12.77
N PHE A 321 -1.18 -8.93 11.57
CA PHE A 321 -0.31 -9.06 10.40
C PHE A 321 1.04 -8.37 10.61
N ASN A 322 1.05 -7.12 11.07
CA ASN A 322 2.29 -6.36 11.29
C ASN A 322 3.13 -6.90 12.46
N LEU A 323 2.50 -7.41 13.53
CA LEU A 323 3.22 -8.13 14.60
C LEU A 323 3.93 -9.37 14.04
N ALA A 324 3.22 -10.16 13.22
CA ALA A 324 3.76 -11.39 12.67
C ALA A 324 4.93 -11.18 11.70
N ARG A 325 4.89 -10.08 10.93
CA ARG A 325 5.98 -9.72 10.00
C ARG A 325 7.31 -9.47 10.69
N ARG A 326 7.31 -9.04 11.96
CA ARG A 326 8.53 -8.80 12.74
C ARG A 326 9.05 -10.04 13.45
N TYR A 327 8.39 -11.19 13.28
CA TYR A 327 8.78 -12.42 13.94
C TYR A 327 9.98 -13.06 13.22
N ASP A 328 11.15 -12.99 13.84
CA ASP A 328 12.37 -13.64 13.35
C ASP A 328 12.24 -15.17 13.43
N LYS A 329 12.23 -15.82 12.26
CA LYS A 329 12.03 -17.26 12.10
C LYS A 329 13.17 -18.13 12.62
N ARG A 330 14.35 -17.55 12.84
CA ARG A 330 15.59 -18.26 13.15
C ARG A 330 15.94 -18.21 14.63
N ASN A 331 15.72 -17.05 15.25
CA ASN A 331 16.29 -16.75 16.56
C ASN A 331 15.26 -16.68 17.68
N LEU A 332 13.97 -16.64 17.36
CA LEU A 332 12.91 -16.58 18.37
C LEU A 332 12.40 -17.97 18.71
N PRO A 333 11.72 -18.13 19.87
CA PRO A 333 11.16 -19.40 20.29
C PRO A 333 10.16 -19.96 19.26
N ARG A 334 9.74 -21.21 19.44
CA ARG A 334 8.58 -21.72 18.70
C ARG A 334 7.34 -20.93 19.11
N VAL A 335 6.42 -20.72 18.17
CA VAL A 335 5.15 -20.05 18.46
C VAL A 335 3.98 -20.79 17.86
N ALA A 336 2.95 -20.96 18.69
CA ALA A 336 1.64 -21.43 18.28
C ALA A 336 0.63 -20.31 18.49
N VAL A 337 -0.13 -19.97 17.45
CA VAL A 337 -1.11 -18.88 17.50
C VAL A 337 -2.50 -19.47 17.54
N TYR A 338 -3.29 -19.12 18.54
CA TYR A 338 -4.57 -19.76 18.82
C TYR A 338 -5.76 -18.93 18.35
N GLN A 339 -6.80 -19.62 17.90
CA GLN A 339 -8.09 -19.02 17.55
C GLN A 339 -9.00 -19.02 18.76
N PHE A 340 -9.63 -17.88 19.04
CA PHE A 340 -10.63 -17.77 20.10
C PHE A 340 -12.02 -18.17 19.60
N GLU A 341 -12.70 -19.05 20.34
CA GLU A 341 -14.07 -19.50 20.05
C GLU A 341 -14.98 -19.36 21.27
N ARG A 342 -15.86 -18.34 21.25
CA ARG A 342 -16.73 -18.01 22.40
C ARG A 342 -17.80 -19.05 22.70
N SER A 343 -18.19 -19.86 21.73
CA SER A 343 -19.22 -20.89 21.90
C SER A 343 -18.70 -22.19 22.50
N GLN A 344 -17.38 -22.38 22.53
CA GLN A 344 -16.73 -23.62 22.95
C GLN A 344 -16.38 -23.58 24.43
N GLU A 345 -16.42 -24.74 25.11
CA GLU A 345 -15.99 -24.85 26.52
C GLU A 345 -14.52 -24.46 26.69
N ARG A 346 -13.67 -25.03 25.83
CA ARG A 346 -12.30 -24.55 25.61
C ARG A 346 -12.34 -23.37 24.68
N ARG A 347 -11.92 -22.23 25.19
CA ARG A 347 -11.97 -20.95 24.46
C ARG A 347 -10.96 -20.86 23.34
N TYR A 348 -9.93 -21.71 23.36
CA TYR A 348 -8.88 -21.77 22.33
C TYR A 348 -8.75 -23.18 21.77
N PRO A 349 -9.80 -23.71 21.11
CA PRO A 349 -9.90 -25.13 20.75
C PRO A 349 -8.83 -25.59 19.75
N TRP A 350 -8.28 -24.66 18.96
CA TRP A 350 -7.23 -24.94 17.98
C TRP A 350 -6.32 -23.74 17.77
N GLY A 351 -5.16 -24.00 17.18
CA GLY A 351 -4.19 -22.98 16.77
C GLY A 351 -3.31 -23.46 15.61
N ILE A 352 -2.40 -22.61 15.16
CA ILE A 352 -1.41 -22.92 14.14
C ILE A 352 -0.02 -22.81 14.76
N GLU A 353 0.72 -23.91 14.75
CA GLU A 353 2.18 -23.90 14.91
C GLU A 353 2.81 -23.22 13.72
N MET A 354 3.58 -22.16 13.97
CA MET A 354 4.25 -21.41 12.92
C MET A 354 5.51 -22.12 12.42
N PRO A 355 5.85 -22.01 11.13
CA PRO A 355 7.06 -22.57 10.54
C PRO A 355 8.31 -21.75 10.93
N VAL A 356 8.70 -21.83 12.20
CA VAL A 356 9.83 -21.14 12.82
C VAL A 356 10.66 -22.10 13.67
N ALA A 357 11.86 -21.68 14.09
CA ALA A 357 12.70 -22.44 15.04
C ALA A 357 12.94 -23.90 14.62
N GLY A 358 13.18 -24.11 13.31
CA GLY A 358 13.44 -25.43 12.71
C GLY A 358 12.20 -26.22 12.28
N VAL A 359 10.99 -25.67 12.47
CA VAL A 359 9.76 -26.22 11.89
C VAL A 359 9.61 -25.70 10.45
N ASN A 360 9.54 -26.61 9.47
CA ASN A 360 9.54 -26.24 8.05
C ASN A 360 8.16 -25.85 7.50
N VAL A 361 7.09 -26.36 8.11
CA VAL A 361 5.72 -26.20 7.62
C VAL A 361 4.79 -25.85 8.77
N ALA A 362 3.83 -24.96 8.51
CA ALA A 362 2.79 -24.66 9.48
C ALA A 362 1.96 -25.92 9.76
N ARG A 363 1.47 -26.08 10.99
CA ARG A 363 0.64 -27.23 11.39
C ARG A 363 -0.49 -26.77 12.28
N VAL A 364 -1.67 -27.35 12.11
CA VAL A 364 -2.75 -27.15 13.08
C VAL A 364 -2.44 -27.92 14.34
N ILE A 365 -2.72 -27.30 15.48
CA ILE A 365 -2.70 -27.92 16.81
C ILE A 365 -4.14 -27.91 17.30
N GLN A 366 -4.65 -29.08 17.66
CA GLN A 366 -5.92 -29.21 18.37
C GLN A 366 -5.64 -29.25 19.88
N THR A 367 -6.51 -28.63 20.68
CA THR A 367 -6.42 -28.70 22.13
C THR A 367 -7.41 -29.75 22.64
N ASP A 368 -7.03 -31.03 22.61
CA ASP A 368 -7.87 -32.15 23.08
C ASP A 368 -7.71 -32.42 24.59
N GLU A 369 -8.61 -33.22 25.18
CA GLU A 369 -8.64 -33.63 26.60
C GLU A 369 -7.29 -34.23 27.06
N GLY A 370 -6.37 -33.37 27.51
CA GLY A 370 -5.09 -33.77 28.09
C GLY A 370 -3.91 -33.07 27.44
N ALA A 371 -3.78 -31.76 27.71
CA ALA A 371 -2.68 -30.88 27.35
C ALA A 371 -2.45 -30.67 25.84
N ALA A 372 -2.23 -29.41 25.45
CA ALA A 372 -1.66 -29.04 24.17
C ALA A 372 -0.20 -29.54 24.09
N ARG A 373 -0.01 -30.86 24.01
CA ARG A 373 1.31 -31.47 23.85
C ARG A 373 1.65 -31.53 22.38
N PHE A 374 2.73 -30.86 22.01
CA PHE A 374 3.39 -31.12 20.74
C PHE A 374 3.91 -32.56 20.72
N PRO A 375 3.90 -33.25 19.57
CA PRO A 375 4.55 -34.54 19.45
C PRO A 375 6.05 -34.38 19.78
N GLU A 376 6.56 -35.21 20.68
CA GLU A 376 7.99 -35.32 20.95
C GLU A 376 8.73 -35.67 19.64
N ARG A 377 9.91 -35.09 19.43
CA ARG A 377 10.75 -35.40 18.27
C ARG A 377 11.16 -36.88 18.31
N THR A 378 10.87 -37.60 17.24
CA THR A 378 11.71 -38.75 16.80
C THR A 378 12.96 -38.25 16.10
#